data_AF-A0A6F8YMG4-F1
#
_entry.id   AF-A0A6F8YMG4-F1
#
_cell.length_a   1.000
_cell.length_b   1.000
_cell.length_c   1.000
_cell.angle_alpha   90.00
_cell.angle_beta   90.00
_cell.angle_gamma   90.00
#
_symmetry.space_group_name_H-M   'P 1'
#
loop_
_entity.id
_entity.type
_entity.pdbx_description
1 polymer ?
#
loop_
_entity_poly.entity_id
_entity_poly.type
_entity_poly.pdbx_seq_one_letter_code
_entity_poly.pdbx_strand_id
1 'polypeptide(L)'
;MLDPINALTGDPGTALDTTGDVIGPLDGMRDPLAGHGTFICGLVRQTCPDADILPVQVIHSDGVIVESELLAALQTLRELARKFAAGEAGGQAIDIISLSLGFYHESAEDDAYMSLLYEEIRNLAELGVAVVAAAGNDATARPMFPAAYALQPEGVEAPVVPVSSVGALNPNGSIALFSNTGAWVSHWEPGAAVVSTMPKFDHAMAPGAAVMDPFHGRSRENIDPDDFGGGFAISSGTSFAAPILAGRIARALIAENGVGSLMTTESDPVKRMERAIEAAQPQP
;
A
#
# COMPACT_ATOMS: atom_id res chain seq x y z
N MET A 1 -9.23 -9.61 26.59
CA MET A 1 -8.84 -8.40 25.86
C MET A 1 -8.41 -8.92 24.50
N LEU A 2 -9.15 -8.61 23.43
CA LEU A 2 -8.80 -9.08 22.08
C LEU A 2 -7.42 -8.50 21.73
N ASP A 3 -6.58 -9.30 21.09
CA ASP A 3 -5.28 -8.84 20.58
C ASP A 3 -5.56 -7.74 19.54
N PRO A 4 -5.08 -6.50 19.74
CA PRO A 4 -5.32 -5.40 18.81
C PRO A 4 -4.80 -5.71 17.39
N ILE A 5 -3.81 -6.58 17.25
CA ILE A 5 -3.32 -7.04 15.94
C ILE A 5 -4.37 -7.90 15.25
N ASN A 6 -4.97 -8.86 15.95
CA ASN A 6 -6.03 -9.70 15.38
C ASN A 6 -7.28 -8.91 14.99
N ALA A 7 -7.54 -7.78 15.65
CA ALA A 7 -8.61 -6.86 15.27
C ALA A 7 -8.32 -6.11 13.95
N LEU A 8 -7.04 -5.96 13.58
CA LEU A 8 -6.59 -5.28 12.36
C LEU A 8 -6.37 -6.23 11.18
N THR A 9 -5.88 -7.44 11.43
CA THR A 9 -5.49 -8.40 10.39
C THR A 9 -6.65 -9.28 9.90
N GLY A 10 -7.78 -9.28 10.62
CA GLY A 10 -8.80 -10.32 10.48
C GLY A 10 -8.32 -11.67 11.04
N ASP A 11 -9.19 -12.68 10.99
CA ASP A 11 -8.87 -14.05 11.43
C ASP A 11 -8.20 -14.81 10.25
N PRO A 12 -6.95 -15.28 10.38
CA PRO A 12 -6.26 -15.98 9.29
C PRO A 12 -6.98 -17.29 8.92
N GLY A 13 -7.25 -17.48 7.62
CA GLY A 13 -7.93 -18.69 7.12
C GLY A 13 -9.45 -18.61 7.05
N THR A 14 -10.02 -17.39 7.08
CA THR A 14 -11.42 -17.18 6.71
C THR A 14 -11.67 -17.43 5.22
N ALA A 15 -12.95 -17.58 4.85
CA ALA A 15 -13.37 -17.70 3.47
C ALA A 15 -12.80 -16.57 2.57
N LEU A 16 -12.55 -15.37 3.12
CA LEU A 16 -11.98 -14.22 2.40
C LEU A 16 -10.67 -14.53 1.65
N ASP A 17 -9.77 -15.31 2.24
CA ASP A 17 -8.50 -15.69 1.62
C ASP A 17 -8.67 -16.76 0.50
N THR A 18 -9.83 -17.42 0.43
CA THR A 18 -10.09 -18.57 -0.46
C THR A 18 -11.15 -18.28 -1.54
N THR A 19 -12.18 -17.50 -1.20
CA THR A 19 -13.28 -17.10 -2.09
C THR A 19 -13.15 -15.64 -2.53
N GLY A 20 -12.33 -14.83 -1.85
CA GLY A 20 -12.45 -13.38 -1.90
C GLY A 20 -13.68 -12.92 -1.11
N ASP A 21 -13.73 -11.63 -0.84
CA ASP A 21 -14.99 -10.95 -0.56
C ASP A 21 -15.85 -10.99 -1.83
N VAL A 22 -17.18 -11.10 -1.70
CA VAL A 22 -18.07 -11.26 -2.86
C VAL A 22 -19.18 -10.20 -2.80
N ILE A 23 -19.10 -9.20 -3.68
CA ILE A 23 -20.27 -8.38 -4.02
C ILE A 23 -21.15 -9.22 -4.94
N GLY A 24 -22.46 -9.28 -4.69
CA GLY A 24 -23.38 -9.96 -5.60
C GLY A 24 -23.16 -11.48 -5.64
N PRO A 25 -23.39 -12.23 -4.54
CA PRO A 25 -23.05 -13.65 -4.39
C PRO A 25 -23.69 -14.62 -5.40
N LEU A 26 -24.51 -14.12 -6.32
CA LEU A 26 -25.23 -14.87 -7.34
C LEU A 26 -24.88 -14.45 -8.77
N ASP A 27 -23.98 -13.48 -8.99
CA ASP A 27 -23.58 -13.06 -10.34
C ASP A 27 -22.38 -13.85 -10.89
N GLY A 28 -21.72 -14.64 -10.03
CA GLY A 28 -20.57 -15.48 -10.40
C GLY A 28 -19.26 -14.71 -10.51
N MET A 29 -19.26 -13.40 -10.22
CA MET A 29 -18.08 -12.55 -10.22
C MET A 29 -17.42 -12.58 -8.84
N ARG A 30 -16.10 -12.36 -8.81
CA ARG A 30 -15.35 -12.05 -7.58
C ARG A 30 -15.15 -10.54 -7.47
N ASP A 31 -14.98 -10.05 -6.24
CA ASP A 31 -14.71 -8.64 -5.97
C ASP A 31 -13.51 -8.12 -6.81
N PRO A 32 -13.66 -6.98 -7.51
CA PRO A 32 -12.57 -6.31 -8.23
C PRO A 32 -11.29 -6.02 -7.43
N LEU A 33 -11.38 -5.94 -6.10
CA LEU A 33 -10.24 -5.70 -5.20
C LEU A 33 -9.74 -6.97 -4.50
N ALA A 34 -10.34 -8.13 -4.78
CA ALA A 34 -9.87 -9.39 -4.24
C ALA A 34 -8.39 -9.62 -4.57
N GLY A 35 -7.60 -9.92 -3.55
CA GLY A 35 -6.16 -10.15 -3.70
C GLY A 35 -5.30 -8.88 -3.87
N HIS A 36 -5.88 -7.67 -3.89
CA HIS A 36 -5.14 -6.41 -3.98
C HIS A 36 -4.09 -6.26 -2.87
N GLY A 37 -4.46 -6.53 -1.62
CA GLY A 37 -3.55 -6.52 -0.48
C GLY A 37 -2.42 -7.56 -0.60
N THR A 38 -2.72 -8.76 -1.12
CA THR A 38 -1.70 -9.80 -1.38
C THR A 38 -0.74 -9.37 -2.49
N PHE A 39 -1.26 -8.73 -3.53
CA PHE A 39 -0.47 -8.16 -4.62
C PHE A 39 0.51 -7.11 -4.10
N ILE A 40 0.04 -6.20 -3.24
CA ILE A 40 0.86 -5.20 -2.57
C ILE A 40 1.95 -5.85 -1.69
N CYS A 41 1.59 -6.82 -0.86
CA CYS A 41 2.54 -7.53 0.01
C CYS A 41 3.66 -8.21 -0.81
N GLY A 42 3.30 -8.78 -1.97
CA GLY A 42 4.28 -9.37 -2.88
C GLY A 42 5.27 -8.34 -3.42
N LEU A 43 4.84 -7.11 -3.74
CA LEU A 43 5.73 -6.04 -4.21
C LEU A 43 6.71 -5.58 -3.12
N VAL A 44 6.22 -5.47 -1.88
CA VAL A 44 7.08 -5.18 -0.72
C VAL A 44 8.11 -6.30 -0.53
N ARG A 45 7.71 -7.58 -0.59
CA ARG A 45 8.65 -8.71 -0.49
C ARG A 45 9.65 -8.77 -1.65
N GLN A 46 9.27 -8.37 -2.86
CA GLN A 46 10.19 -8.32 -4.00
C GLN A 46 11.27 -7.24 -3.84
N THR A 47 10.91 -6.12 -3.21
CA THR A 47 11.83 -4.97 -3.01
C THR A 47 12.65 -5.09 -1.73
N CYS A 48 12.06 -5.64 -0.67
CA CYS A 48 12.68 -5.94 0.61
C CYS A 48 12.18 -7.30 1.17
N PRO A 49 12.87 -8.40 0.84
CA PRO A 49 12.50 -9.74 1.30
C PRO A 49 12.51 -9.90 2.82
N ASP A 50 13.32 -9.12 3.53
CA ASP A 50 13.50 -9.18 4.99
C ASP A 50 12.51 -8.32 5.77
N ALA A 51 11.62 -7.57 5.09
CA ALA A 51 10.61 -6.75 5.76
C ALA A 51 9.55 -7.62 6.44
N ASP A 52 9.24 -7.30 7.70
CA ASP A 52 8.05 -7.81 8.37
C ASP A 52 6.83 -7.01 7.89
N ILE A 53 5.77 -7.71 7.49
CA ILE A 53 4.56 -7.11 6.92
C ILE A 53 3.40 -7.36 7.88
N LEU A 54 2.77 -6.29 8.33
CA LEU A 54 1.53 -6.30 9.08
C LEU A 54 0.38 -5.87 8.15
N PRO A 55 -0.40 -6.81 7.59
CA PRO A 55 -1.57 -6.47 6.78
C PRO A 55 -2.68 -5.91 7.67
N VAL A 56 -3.26 -4.77 7.29
CA VAL A 56 -4.37 -4.14 8.01
C VAL A 56 -5.54 -3.97 7.06
N GLN A 57 -6.66 -4.63 7.36
CA GLN A 57 -7.85 -4.60 6.51
C GLN A 57 -8.71 -3.37 6.85
N VAL A 58 -8.74 -2.40 5.93
CA VAL A 58 -9.57 -1.19 6.01
C VAL A 58 -10.46 -0.98 4.78
N ILE A 59 -10.28 -1.82 3.75
CA ILE A 59 -11.03 -1.76 2.51
C ILE A 59 -12.04 -2.90 2.55
N HIS A 60 -13.31 -2.56 2.36
CA HIS A 60 -14.39 -3.53 2.23
C HIS A 60 -14.50 -4.03 0.79
N SER A 61 -15.27 -5.11 0.60
CA SER A 61 -15.52 -5.74 -0.70
C SER A 61 -15.96 -4.80 -1.84
N ASP A 62 -16.53 -3.64 -1.52
CA ASP A 62 -17.00 -2.65 -2.50
C ASP A 62 -15.97 -1.56 -2.82
N GLY A 63 -14.78 -1.66 -2.23
CA GLY A 63 -13.73 -0.65 -2.33
C GLY A 63 -13.99 0.62 -1.54
N VAL A 64 -15.07 0.67 -0.76
CA VAL A 64 -15.37 1.81 0.10
C VAL A 64 -14.58 1.65 1.40
N ILE A 65 -13.98 2.76 1.83
CA ILE A 65 -13.32 2.87 3.13
C ILE A 65 -14.13 3.84 3.96
N VAL A 66 -14.57 3.40 5.14
CA VAL A 66 -15.19 4.31 6.11
C VAL A 66 -14.07 5.08 6.81
N GLU A 67 -14.09 6.41 6.74
CA GLU A 67 -13.03 7.26 7.31
C GLU A 67 -12.76 6.97 8.79
N SER A 68 -13.80 6.71 9.59
CA SER A 68 -13.64 6.37 11.00
C SER A 68 -12.89 5.05 11.23
N GLU A 69 -13.02 4.08 10.33
CA GLU A 69 -12.31 2.79 10.42
C GLU A 69 -10.84 2.96 10.04
N LEU A 70 -10.55 3.75 8.99
CA LEU A 70 -9.18 4.11 8.64
C LEU A 70 -8.50 4.85 9.80
N LEU A 71 -9.18 5.83 10.39
CA LEU A 71 -8.66 6.57 11.55
C LEU A 71 -8.42 5.65 12.75
N ALA A 72 -9.37 4.77 13.07
CA ALA A 72 -9.21 3.82 14.18
C ALA A 72 -8.02 2.85 13.95
N ALA A 73 -7.82 2.41 12.70
CA ALA A 73 -6.69 1.57 12.33
C ALA A 73 -5.36 2.32 12.50
N LEU A 74 -5.25 3.55 11.98
CA LEU A 74 -4.05 4.38 12.12
C LEU A 74 -3.74 4.70 13.59
N GLN A 75 -4.76 5.02 14.40
CA GLN A 75 -4.61 5.24 15.84
C GLN A 75 -4.12 3.99 16.57
N THR A 76 -4.58 2.81 16.15
CA THR A 76 -4.11 1.54 16.72
C THR A 76 -2.65 1.30 16.37
N LEU A 77 -2.25 1.51 15.10
CA LEU A 77 -0.85 1.41 14.67
C LEU A 77 0.05 2.41 15.41
N ARG A 78 -0.42 3.65 15.60
CA ARG A 78 0.30 4.67 16.38
C ARG A 78 0.50 4.23 17.82
N GLU A 79 -0.53 3.69 18.47
CA GLU A 79 -0.41 3.23 19.86
C GLU A 79 0.56 2.03 19.98
N LEU A 80 0.58 1.13 19.00
CA LEU A 80 1.58 0.06 18.92
C LEU A 80 3.00 0.61 18.79
N ALA A 81 3.21 1.57 17.90
CA ALA A 81 4.49 2.24 17.69
C ALA A 81 4.96 3.02 18.93
N ARG A 82 4.05 3.78 19.56
CA ARG A 82 4.32 4.53 20.79
C ARG A 82 4.74 3.61 21.92
N LYS A 83 3.99 2.53 22.17
CA LYS A 83 4.34 1.53 23.19
C LYS A 83 5.71 0.92 22.93
N PHE A 84 6.01 0.60 21.66
CA PHE A 84 7.30 0.06 21.27
C PHE A 84 8.44 1.05 21.58
N ALA A 85 8.30 2.31 21.17
CA ALA A 85 9.27 3.36 21.44
C ALA A 85 9.47 3.62 22.95
N ALA A 86 8.42 3.46 23.76
CA ALA A 86 8.47 3.59 25.21
C ALA A 86 8.97 2.33 25.94
N GLY A 87 9.23 1.22 25.24
CA GLY A 87 9.60 -0.06 25.84
C GLY A 87 8.47 -0.71 26.65
N GLU A 88 7.22 -0.33 26.38
CA GLU A 88 6.03 -0.85 27.05
C GLU A 88 5.60 -2.21 26.47
N ALA A 89 5.03 -3.06 27.32
CA ALA A 89 4.53 -4.36 26.90
C ALA A 89 3.41 -4.25 25.86
N GLY A 90 3.44 -5.11 24.85
CA GLY A 90 2.47 -5.12 23.76
C GLY A 90 2.66 -4.01 22.72
N GLY A 91 3.80 -3.33 22.72
CA GLY A 91 4.22 -2.48 21.60
C GLY A 91 4.77 -3.29 20.43
N GLN A 92 4.66 -2.74 19.23
CA GLN A 92 5.25 -3.30 18.01
C GLN A 92 5.94 -2.20 17.21
N ALA A 93 7.11 -2.52 16.64
CA ALA A 93 7.80 -1.61 15.74
C ALA A 93 6.96 -1.41 14.48
N ILE A 94 6.65 -0.16 14.16
CA ILE A 94 6.00 0.25 12.92
C ILE A 94 6.90 1.33 12.31
N ASP A 95 7.68 0.99 11.30
CA ASP A 95 8.56 1.97 10.64
C ASP A 95 7.85 2.68 9.47
N ILE A 96 7.02 1.96 8.72
CA ILE A 96 6.42 2.44 7.46
C ILE A 96 4.96 2.01 7.38
N ILE A 97 4.08 2.95 7.00
CA ILE A 97 2.69 2.72 6.66
C ILE A 97 2.50 3.00 5.17
N SER A 98 2.13 1.97 4.40
CA SER A 98 1.85 2.06 2.96
C SER A 98 0.34 2.19 2.74
N LEU A 99 -0.11 3.34 2.24
CA LEU A 99 -1.51 3.66 1.97
C LEU A 99 -1.77 3.64 0.46
N SER A 100 -2.17 2.48 -0.04
CA SER A 100 -2.56 2.28 -1.44
C SER A 100 -4.03 2.62 -1.68
N LEU A 101 -4.47 3.75 -1.12
CA LEU A 101 -5.83 4.26 -1.09
C LEU A 101 -5.82 5.78 -1.13
N GLY A 102 -6.98 6.39 -1.39
CA GLY A 102 -7.16 7.81 -1.17
C GLY A 102 -8.53 8.32 -1.58
N PHE A 103 -8.75 9.59 -1.35
CA PHE A 103 -10.01 10.28 -1.62
C PHE A 103 -9.75 11.70 -2.11
N TYR A 104 -10.77 12.30 -2.69
CA TYR A 104 -10.76 13.71 -3.01
C TYR A 104 -11.69 14.46 -2.06
N HIS A 105 -11.26 15.60 -1.53
CA HIS A 105 -12.13 16.42 -0.71
C HIS A 105 -13.17 17.15 -1.57
N GLU A 106 -14.43 17.13 -1.15
CA GLU A 106 -15.51 17.84 -1.84
C GLU A 106 -15.53 19.34 -1.52
N SER A 107 -15.04 19.75 -0.35
CA SER A 107 -14.89 21.14 0.09
C SER A 107 -13.47 21.68 -0.14
N ALA A 108 -13.20 22.90 0.32
CA ALA A 108 -11.96 23.61 0.07
C ALA A 108 -10.74 22.80 0.55
N GLU A 109 -9.61 22.92 -0.17
CA GLU A 109 -8.38 22.19 0.18
C GLU A 109 -7.90 22.49 1.61
N ASP A 110 -8.17 23.70 2.14
CA ASP A 110 -7.83 24.11 3.51
C ASP A 110 -8.51 23.22 4.58
N ASP A 111 -9.73 22.73 4.33
CA ASP A 111 -10.45 21.85 5.26
C ASP A 111 -9.74 20.49 5.40
N ALA A 112 -9.08 20.02 4.33
CA ALA A 112 -8.40 18.73 4.32
C ALA A 112 -7.16 18.70 5.24
N TYR A 113 -6.48 19.84 5.42
CA TYR A 113 -5.32 19.98 6.31
C TYR A 113 -5.70 20.26 7.77
N MET A 114 -6.99 20.47 8.05
CA MET A 114 -7.55 20.53 9.40
C MET A 114 -8.26 19.23 9.79
N SER A 115 -8.11 18.17 9.00
CA SER A 115 -8.79 16.89 9.23
C SER A 115 -8.12 16.09 10.36
N LEU A 116 -8.90 15.21 10.98
CA LEU A 116 -8.40 14.22 11.95
C LEU A 116 -7.35 13.30 11.32
N LEU A 117 -7.44 13.04 10.02
CA LEU A 117 -6.48 12.22 9.29
C LEU A 117 -5.13 12.91 9.18
N TYR A 118 -5.11 14.21 8.90
CA TYR A 118 -3.86 14.97 8.83
C TYR A 118 -3.15 15.01 10.19
N GLU A 119 -3.90 15.26 11.27
CA GLU A 119 -3.37 15.24 12.63
C GLU A 119 -2.81 13.85 12.99
N GLU A 120 -3.50 12.78 12.65
CA GLU A 120 -3.04 11.42 12.91
C GLU A 120 -1.76 11.07 12.13
N ILE A 121 -1.65 11.48 10.86
CA ILE A 121 -0.43 11.32 10.06
C ILE A 121 0.74 12.09 10.69
N ARG A 122 0.51 13.31 11.18
CA ARG A 122 1.53 14.08 11.90
C ARG A 122 1.97 13.36 13.18
N ASN A 123 1.02 12.86 13.97
CA ASN A 123 1.34 12.15 15.21
C ASN A 123 2.15 10.86 14.98
N LEU A 124 1.91 10.16 13.86
CA LEU A 124 2.74 9.04 13.41
C LEU A 124 4.15 9.49 13.02
N ALA A 125 4.26 10.60 12.29
CA ALA A 125 5.54 11.16 11.87
C ALA A 125 6.45 11.56 13.07
N GLU A 126 5.88 12.08 14.16
CA GLU A 126 6.61 12.38 15.41
C GLU A 126 7.27 11.14 16.05
N LEU A 127 6.74 9.94 15.77
CA LEU A 127 7.34 8.68 16.21
C LEU A 127 8.39 8.15 15.21
N GLY A 128 8.68 8.89 14.13
CA GLY A 128 9.56 8.50 13.04
C GLY A 128 8.93 7.51 12.05
N VAL A 129 7.60 7.37 12.05
CA VAL A 129 6.90 6.48 11.11
C VAL A 129 6.72 7.19 9.77
N ALA A 130 7.20 6.58 8.68
CA ALA A 130 6.95 7.10 7.33
C ALA A 130 5.56 6.70 6.82
N VAL A 131 4.86 7.66 6.20
CA VAL A 131 3.63 7.39 5.45
C VAL A 131 3.92 7.50 3.96
N VAL A 132 3.68 6.40 3.23
CA VAL A 132 3.86 6.32 1.78
C VAL A 132 2.50 6.13 1.14
N ALA A 133 2.05 7.07 0.32
CA ALA A 133 0.69 7.12 -0.19
C ALA A 133 0.64 7.17 -1.73
N ALA A 134 -0.32 6.44 -2.32
CA ALA A 134 -0.54 6.41 -3.75
C ALA A 134 -1.18 7.71 -4.26
N ALA A 135 -0.70 8.24 -5.39
CA ALA A 135 -1.19 9.50 -5.95
C ALA A 135 -2.59 9.40 -6.60
N GLY A 136 -3.05 8.20 -6.97
CA GLY A 136 -4.32 8.00 -7.66
C GLY A 136 -4.20 7.75 -9.16
N ASN A 137 -5.29 7.26 -9.76
CA ASN A 137 -5.30 6.68 -11.11
C ASN A 137 -6.30 7.38 -12.06
N ASP A 138 -6.65 8.63 -11.79
CA ASP A 138 -7.72 9.35 -12.49
C ASP A 138 -7.18 10.31 -13.58
N ALA A 139 -5.88 10.27 -13.86
CA ALA A 139 -5.21 11.14 -14.84
C ALA A 139 -5.48 12.64 -14.61
N THR A 140 -5.53 13.07 -13.35
CA THR A 140 -5.83 14.46 -12.97
C THR A 140 -4.71 15.13 -12.19
N ALA A 141 -4.77 16.46 -12.10
CA ALA A 141 -3.92 17.26 -11.22
C ALA A 141 -4.56 17.59 -9.87
N ARG A 142 -5.83 17.22 -9.67
CA ARG A 142 -6.58 17.46 -8.43
C ARG A 142 -5.88 16.76 -7.26
N PRO A 143 -5.61 17.46 -6.14
CA PRO A 143 -5.01 16.85 -4.96
C PRO A 143 -5.82 15.67 -4.43
N MET A 144 -5.18 14.52 -4.28
CA MET A 144 -5.75 13.30 -3.70
C MET A 144 -5.10 13.02 -2.34
N PHE A 145 -5.91 12.85 -1.30
CA PHE A 145 -5.44 12.64 0.07
C PHE A 145 -5.46 11.15 0.43
N PRO A 146 -4.50 10.64 1.22
CA PRO A 146 -3.49 11.40 1.98
C PRO A 146 -2.23 11.78 1.20
N ALA A 147 -2.04 11.35 -0.05
CA ALA A 147 -0.82 11.64 -0.82
C ALA A 147 -0.54 13.16 -0.97
N ALA A 148 -1.58 13.96 -1.17
CA ALA A 148 -1.47 15.41 -1.26
C ALA A 148 -0.95 16.09 0.01
N TYR A 149 -1.01 15.43 1.17
CA TYR A 149 -0.35 15.90 2.39
C TYR A 149 1.17 15.96 2.28
N ALA A 150 1.79 15.57 1.16
CA ALA A 150 3.20 15.81 0.89
C ALA A 150 3.53 17.30 0.66
N LEU A 151 2.56 18.13 0.26
CA LEU A 151 2.73 19.56 0.06
C LEU A 151 1.69 20.34 0.87
N GLN A 152 2.13 21.10 1.87
CA GLN A 152 1.23 21.85 2.74
C GLN A 152 1.07 23.32 2.29
N PRO A 153 -0.12 23.92 2.49
CA PRO A 153 -0.30 25.36 2.34
C PRO A 153 0.58 26.16 3.30
N GLU A 154 0.83 27.43 2.96
CA GLU A 154 1.57 28.34 3.84
C GLU A 154 0.85 28.50 5.19
N GLY A 155 1.61 28.39 6.28
CA GLY A 155 1.07 28.50 7.64
C GLY A 155 0.50 27.20 8.22
N VAL A 156 0.45 26.11 7.44
CA VAL A 156 0.16 24.77 7.95
C VAL A 156 1.48 24.09 8.33
N GLU A 157 1.58 23.65 9.58
CA GLU A 157 2.76 22.93 10.06
C GLU A 157 2.79 21.51 9.47
N ALA A 158 3.89 21.21 8.78
CA ALA A 158 4.13 19.94 8.09
C ALA A 158 4.45 18.81 9.08
N PRO A 159 4.18 17.55 8.73
CA PRO A 159 4.71 16.40 9.48
C PRO A 159 6.24 16.42 9.49
N VAL A 160 6.86 16.06 10.61
CA VAL A 160 8.33 16.02 10.75
C VAL A 160 9.00 14.98 9.85
N VAL A 161 8.27 13.93 9.47
CA VAL A 161 8.61 13.03 8.36
C VAL A 161 7.59 13.28 7.24
N PRO A 162 7.98 13.82 6.08
CA PRO A 162 7.04 14.19 5.03
C PRO A 162 6.36 12.95 4.43
N VAL A 163 5.08 13.09 4.06
CA VAL A 163 4.36 12.05 3.32
C VAL A 163 5.03 11.83 1.97
N SER A 164 5.34 10.57 1.66
CA SER A 164 5.87 10.18 0.36
C SER A 164 4.71 9.94 -0.60
N SER A 165 4.42 10.92 -1.45
CA SER A 165 3.37 10.87 -2.47
C SER A 165 3.90 10.24 -3.77
N VAL A 166 3.35 9.09 -4.15
CA VAL A 166 3.94 8.23 -5.18
C VAL A 166 3.06 8.12 -6.42
N GLY A 167 3.55 8.67 -7.52
CA GLY A 167 3.00 8.48 -8.87
C GLY A 167 3.56 7.23 -9.56
N ALA A 168 2.92 6.82 -10.65
CA ALA A 168 3.25 5.60 -11.38
C ALA A 168 3.98 5.88 -12.70
N LEU A 169 5.04 5.12 -12.96
CA LEU A 169 5.76 5.09 -14.23
C LEU A 169 5.38 3.86 -15.06
N ASN A 170 5.47 4.03 -16.38
CA ASN A 170 5.47 2.95 -17.37
C ASN A 170 6.81 2.19 -17.36
N PRO A 171 6.87 0.98 -17.96
CA PRO A 171 8.12 0.23 -18.10
C PRO A 171 9.25 0.97 -18.84
N ASN A 172 8.91 1.94 -19.69
CA ASN A 172 9.89 2.78 -20.39
C ASN A 172 10.35 4.01 -19.58
N GLY A 173 9.92 4.14 -18.32
CA GLY A 173 10.24 5.26 -17.43
C GLY A 173 9.41 6.52 -17.64
N SER A 174 8.49 6.58 -18.61
CA SER A 174 7.58 7.72 -18.73
C SER A 174 6.49 7.66 -17.66
N ILE A 175 5.87 8.79 -17.33
CA ILE A 175 4.69 8.80 -16.44
C ILE A 175 3.57 7.96 -17.08
N ALA A 176 2.96 7.08 -16.30
CA ALA A 176 1.81 6.29 -16.72
C ALA A 176 0.59 7.21 -16.94
N LEU A 177 -0.13 7.02 -18.05
CA LEU A 177 -1.22 7.94 -18.44
C LEU A 177 -2.31 8.07 -17.38
N PHE A 178 -2.58 7.00 -16.62
CA PHE A 178 -3.55 7.00 -15.54
C PHE A 178 -3.07 7.74 -14.29
N SER A 179 -1.76 7.89 -14.09
CA SER A 179 -1.22 8.44 -12.84
C SER A 179 -1.68 9.88 -12.67
N ASN A 180 -2.20 10.21 -11.50
CA ASN A 180 -2.35 11.60 -11.09
C ASN A 180 -0.98 12.28 -11.02
N THR A 181 -1.00 13.61 -11.12
CA THR A 181 0.19 14.46 -11.16
C THR A 181 -0.03 15.75 -10.38
N GLY A 182 1.01 16.49 -10.07
CA GLY A 182 0.91 17.77 -9.37
C GLY A 182 2.15 18.09 -8.56
N ALA A 183 2.25 19.32 -8.04
CA ALA A 183 3.34 19.71 -7.17
C ALA A 183 3.39 18.92 -5.85
N TRP A 184 2.28 18.27 -5.50
CA TRP A 184 2.13 17.40 -4.33
C TRP A 184 2.56 15.94 -4.58
N VAL A 185 2.97 15.58 -5.81
CA VAL A 185 3.57 14.28 -6.11
C VAL A 185 5.09 14.39 -5.99
N SER A 186 5.68 13.68 -5.02
CA SER A 186 7.10 13.81 -4.67
C SER A 186 7.98 12.67 -5.18
N HIS A 187 7.40 11.52 -5.51
CA HIS A 187 8.13 10.33 -5.93
C HIS A 187 7.44 9.64 -7.13
N TRP A 188 8.24 8.89 -7.88
CA TRP A 188 7.79 8.13 -9.05
C TRP A 188 8.42 6.74 -9.03
N GLU A 189 7.58 5.71 -9.08
CA GLU A 189 8.03 4.32 -9.12
C GLU A 189 7.34 3.57 -10.26
N PRO A 190 7.90 2.45 -10.75
CA PRO A 190 7.21 1.56 -11.68
C PRO A 190 5.83 1.19 -11.12
N GLY A 191 4.78 1.48 -11.87
CA GLY A 191 3.41 1.20 -11.44
C GLY A 191 2.51 0.67 -12.54
N ALA A 192 2.95 0.69 -13.80
CA ALA A 192 2.22 0.07 -14.90
C ALA A 192 2.84 -1.29 -15.29
N ALA A 193 1.98 -2.26 -15.56
CA ALA A 193 2.34 -3.63 -15.95
C ALA A 193 3.33 -4.32 -14.99
N VAL A 194 3.16 -4.08 -13.68
CA VAL A 194 3.96 -4.72 -12.64
C VAL A 194 3.45 -6.14 -12.38
N VAL A 195 4.36 -7.03 -11.96
CA VAL A 195 4.06 -8.43 -11.66
C VAL A 195 4.16 -8.66 -10.15
N SER A 196 3.16 -9.31 -9.56
CA SER A 196 3.22 -9.68 -8.15
C SER A 196 2.43 -10.94 -7.85
N THR A 197 2.51 -11.39 -6.59
CA THR A 197 1.77 -12.54 -6.07
C THR A 197 0.28 -12.22 -5.99
N MET A 198 -0.55 -13.19 -6.33
CA MET A 198 -2.01 -13.11 -6.23
C MET A 198 -2.51 -14.39 -5.53
N PRO A 199 -3.58 -14.34 -4.71
CA PRO A 199 -4.15 -15.56 -4.19
C PRO A 199 -4.65 -16.43 -5.36
N LYS A 200 -4.60 -17.76 -5.17
CA LYS A 200 -4.87 -18.70 -6.26
C LYS A 200 -6.36 -18.85 -6.45
N PHE A 201 -6.89 -18.06 -7.37
CA PHE A 201 -8.26 -18.19 -7.78
C PHE A 201 -8.46 -17.76 -9.22
N ASP A 202 -9.52 -18.32 -9.79
CA ASP A 202 -10.04 -17.96 -11.10
C ASP A 202 -11.25 -17.05 -10.89
N HIS A 203 -11.34 -16.01 -11.70
CA HIS A 203 -12.50 -15.13 -11.75
C HIS A 203 -13.53 -15.74 -12.72
N ALA A 204 -14.25 -14.92 -13.48
CA ALA A 204 -15.40 -15.35 -14.26
C ALA A 204 -15.15 -15.28 -15.77
N MET A 205 -13.99 -14.77 -16.21
CA MET A 205 -13.66 -14.82 -17.62
C MET A 205 -13.32 -16.26 -18.03
N ALA A 206 -13.15 -16.41 -19.33
CA ALA A 206 -12.81 -17.68 -19.95
C ALA A 206 -11.77 -17.39 -21.03
N PRO A 207 -10.92 -18.37 -21.37
CA PRO A 207 -9.98 -18.22 -22.46
C PRO A 207 -10.74 -17.99 -23.78
N GLY A 208 -10.26 -17.02 -24.58
CA GLY A 208 -10.93 -16.65 -25.84
C GLY A 208 -10.98 -17.77 -26.89
N ALA A 209 -10.14 -18.79 -26.78
CA ALA A 209 -10.23 -20.02 -27.56
C ALA A 209 -9.63 -21.19 -26.77
N ALA A 210 -10.23 -22.38 -26.93
CA ALA A 210 -9.74 -23.64 -26.38
C ALA A 210 -9.97 -24.77 -27.39
N VAL A 211 -8.97 -25.63 -27.59
CA VAL A 211 -9.02 -26.81 -28.46
C VAL A 211 -8.33 -28.00 -27.81
N MET A 212 -8.76 -29.22 -28.14
CA MET A 212 -8.07 -30.43 -27.68
C MET A 212 -6.84 -30.72 -28.53
N ASP A 213 -5.69 -30.93 -27.89
CA ASP A 213 -4.48 -31.46 -28.52
C ASP A 213 -4.73 -32.93 -28.92
N PRO A 214 -4.76 -33.26 -30.22
CA PRO A 214 -5.05 -34.63 -30.67
C PRO A 214 -3.91 -35.61 -30.38
N PHE A 215 -2.70 -35.13 -30.07
CA PHE A 215 -1.52 -35.97 -29.82
C PHE A 215 -1.35 -36.29 -28.33
N HIS A 216 -1.71 -35.35 -27.46
CA HIS A 216 -1.49 -35.47 -26.02
C HIS A 216 -2.76 -35.53 -25.18
N GLY A 217 -3.94 -35.32 -25.79
CA GLY A 217 -5.22 -35.32 -25.07
C GLY A 217 -5.33 -34.21 -24.03
N ARG A 218 -4.63 -33.08 -24.22
CA ARG A 218 -4.63 -31.92 -23.31
C ARG A 218 -5.41 -30.76 -23.91
N SER A 219 -6.03 -29.91 -23.07
CA SER A 219 -6.55 -28.61 -23.53
C SER A 219 -5.38 -27.74 -24.01
N ARG A 220 -5.61 -27.01 -25.11
CA ARG A 220 -4.76 -25.93 -25.60
C ARG A 220 -5.63 -24.70 -25.69
N GLU A 221 -5.35 -23.70 -24.89
CA GLU A 221 -6.17 -22.50 -24.79
C GLU A 221 -5.33 -21.24 -24.76
N ASN A 222 -5.97 -20.12 -25.06
CA ASN A 222 -5.41 -18.80 -24.80
C ASN A 222 -5.23 -18.61 -23.29
N ILE A 223 -4.37 -17.66 -22.88
CA ILE A 223 -4.32 -17.25 -21.48
C ILE A 223 -5.69 -16.66 -21.11
N ASP A 224 -6.25 -17.18 -20.04
CA ASP A 224 -7.38 -16.56 -19.36
C ASP A 224 -6.85 -15.33 -18.59
N PRO A 225 -7.29 -14.10 -18.92
CA PRO A 225 -6.74 -12.89 -18.34
C PRO A 225 -6.97 -12.75 -16.83
N ASP A 226 -7.88 -13.51 -16.23
CA ASP A 226 -8.19 -13.45 -14.80
C ASP A 226 -8.07 -14.81 -14.07
N ASP A 227 -7.42 -15.80 -14.71
CA ASP A 227 -6.96 -17.03 -14.04
C ASP A 227 -5.65 -16.76 -13.28
N PHE A 228 -5.78 -16.58 -11.96
CA PHE A 228 -4.66 -16.44 -11.05
C PHE A 228 -4.24 -17.76 -10.39
N GLY A 229 -4.61 -18.91 -10.95
CA GLY A 229 -4.22 -20.24 -10.48
C GLY A 229 -2.70 -20.45 -10.39
N GLY A 230 -1.94 -19.71 -11.20
CA GLY A 230 -0.47 -19.63 -11.11
C GLY A 230 0.06 -18.93 -9.85
N GLY A 231 -0.78 -18.19 -9.13
CA GLY A 231 -0.42 -17.42 -7.93
C GLY A 231 0.25 -16.08 -8.22
N PHE A 232 0.16 -15.59 -9.46
CA PHE A 232 0.74 -14.32 -9.90
C PHE A 232 -0.21 -13.61 -10.84
N ALA A 233 -0.10 -12.28 -10.88
CA ALA A 233 -0.87 -11.44 -11.80
C ALA A 233 -0.01 -10.29 -12.34
N ILE A 234 -0.48 -9.68 -13.43
CA ILE A 234 0.05 -8.42 -13.95
C ILE A 234 -1.01 -7.35 -13.69
N SER A 235 -0.62 -6.22 -13.10
CA SER A 235 -1.55 -5.12 -12.84
C SER A 235 -0.90 -3.75 -12.96
N SER A 236 -1.72 -2.70 -12.96
CA SER A 236 -1.28 -1.30 -13.08
C SER A 236 -2.00 -0.38 -12.11
N GLY A 237 -1.27 0.53 -11.46
CA GLY A 237 -1.81 1.50 -10.53
C GLY A 237 -0.74 2.17 -9.66
N THR A 238 -1.01 3.40 -9.22
CA THR A 238 -0.22 4.08 -8.18
C THR A 238 -0.28 3.35 -6.83
N SER A 239 -1.36 2.59 -6.61
CA SER A 239 -1.51 1.63 -5.50
C SER A 239 -0.46 0.51 -5.49
N PHE A 240 0.26 0.30 -6.60
CA PHE A 240 1.39 -0.62 -6.70
C PHE A 240 2.75 0.11 -6.68
N ALA A 241 2.79 1.35 -7.17
CA ALA A 241 3.99 2.19 -7.11
C ALA A 241 4.36 2.56 -5.65
N ALA A 242 3.37 2.95 -4.84
CA ALA A 242 3.57 3.31 -3.43
C ALA A 242 4.27 2.20 -2.60
N PRO A 243 3.80 0.94 -2.59
CA PRO A 243 4.46 -0.12 -1.81
C PRO A 243 5.83 -0.52 -2.34
N ILE A 244 6.14 -0.28 -3.62
CA ILE A 244 7.51 -0.44 -4.14
C ILE A 244 8.44 0.55 -3.45
N LEU A 245 8.06 1.83 -3.34
CA LEU A 245 8.84 2.81 -2.57
C LEU A 245 8.94 2.41 -1.09
N ALA A 246 7.82 1.99 -0.47
CA ALA A 246 7.81 1.55 0.92
C ALA A 246 8.83 0.41 1.17
N GLY A 247 8.87 -0.59 0.29
CA GLY A 247 9.87 -1.65 0.40
C GLY A 247 11.30 -1.18 0.16
N ARG A 248 11.54 -0.20 -0.73
CA ARG A 248 12.88 0.41 -0.89
C ARG A 248 13.33 1.17 0.36
N ILE A 249 12.42 1.90 1.01
CA ILE A 249 12.68 2.57 2.29
C ILE A 249 12.99 1.52 3.37
N ALA A 250 12.20 0.45 3.46
CA ALA A 250 12.46 -0.65 4.40
C ALA A 250 13.84 -1.27 4.17
N ARG A 251 14.22 -1.50 2.91
CA ARG A 251 15.55 -2.01 2.56
C ARG A 251 16.66 -1.06 2.98
N ALA A 252 16.48 0.25 2.82
CA ALA A 252 17.45 1.25 3.27
C ALA A 252 17.62 1.23 4.80
N LEU A 253 16.52 1.17 5.55
CA LEU A 253 16.54 1.04 7.01
C LEU A 253 17.27 -0.23 7.48
N ILE A 254 17.05 -1.35 6.80
CA ILE A 254 17.72 -2.63 7.10
C ILE A 254 19.20 -2.58 6.70
N ALA A 255 19.55 -1.95 5.58
CA ALA A 255 20.94 -1.85 5.14
C ALA A 255 21.81 -1.03 6.11
N GLU A 256 21.24 -0.01 6.77
CA GLU A 256 21.93 0.82 7.76
C GLU A 256 22.18 0.06 9.07
N ASN A 257 21.22 -0.76 9.51
CA ASN A 257 21.21 -1.32 10.87
C ASN A 257 21.40 -2.85 10.94
N GLY A 258 21.18 -3.57 9.84
CA GLY A 258 21.04 -5.03 9.81
C GLY A 258 19.61 -5.51 10.13
N VAL A 259 19.30 -6.74 9.71
CA VAL A 259 17.99 -7.38 9.97
C VAL A 259 17.81 -7.60 11.47
N GLY A 260 16.64 -7.23 12.02
CA GLY A 260 16.31 -7.40 13.43
C GLY A 260 16.97 -6.37 14.38
N SER A 261 17.73 -5.41 13.85
CA SER A 261 18.39 -4.35 14.62
C SER A 261 17.67 -3.01 14.48
N LEU A 262 16.33 -3.01 14.51
CA LEU A 262 15.54 -1.77 14.55
C LEU A 262 15.87 -0.91 15.78
N MET A 263 16.51 -1.49 16.79
CA MET A 263 17.30 -0.72 17.77
C MET A 263 18.68 -0.45 17.21
N THR A 264 18.85 0.68 16.52
CA THR A 264 20.15 1.36 16.61
C THR A 264 20.10 2.42 17.69
N THR A 265 21.27 2.60 18.28
CA THR A 265 21.66 3.57 19.31
C THR A 265 21.46 5.03 18.93
N GLU A 266 20.73 5.33 17.84
CA GLU A 266 20.46 6.67 17.38
C GLU A 266 19.22 7.22 18.08
N SER A 267 19.37 8.36 18.76
CA SER A 267 18.32 8.92 19.61
C SER A 267 17.18 9.59 18.84
N ASP A 268 17.29 9.72 17.51
CA ASP A 268 16.39 10.51 16.67
C ASP A 268 15.77 9.67 15.54
N PRO A 269 14.57 9.08 15.76
CA PRO A 269 13.93 8.23 14.77
C PRO A 269 13.49 8.98 13.51
N VAL A 270 13.27 10.30 13.60
CA VAL A 270 12.89 11.15 12.45
C VAL A 270 14.06 11.24 11.47
N LYS A 271 15.25 11.61 11.97
CA LYS A 271 16.46 11.71 11.12
C LYS A 271 16.83 10.39 10.46
N ARG A 272 16.67 9.28 11.17
CA ARG A 272 16.86 7.93 10.62
C ARG A 272 15.94 7.71 9.42
N MET A 273 14.66 8.04 9.57
CA MET A 273 13.68 7.87 8.49
C MET A 273 13.96 8.80 7.29
N GLU A 274 14.32 10.06 7.52
CA GLU A 274 14.67 11.00 6.45
C GLU A 274 15.81 10.47 5.56
N ARG A 275 16.88 9.95 6.18
CA ARG A 275 17.99 9.35 5.43
C ARG A 275 17.58 8.10 4.65
N ALA A 276 16.70 7.28 5.22
CA ALA A 276 16.20 6.10 4.54
C ALA A 276 15.34 6.46 3.32
N ILE A 277 14.51 7.50 3.41
CA ILE A 277 13.73 8.04 2.28
C ILE A 277 14.67 8.57 1.19
N GLU A 278 15.70 9.33 1.56
CA GLU A 278 16.69 9.85 0.61
C GLU A 278 17.46 8.71 -0.10
N ALA A 279 17.91 7.72 0.65
CA ALA A 279 18.61 6.55 0.11
C ALA A 279 17.70 5.65 -0.74
N ALA A 280 16.38 5.71 -0.54
CA ALA A 280 15.41 4.92 -1.29
C ALA A 280 15.12 5.48 -2.68
N GLN A 281 15.55 6.70 -3.03
CA GLN A 281 15.25 7.27 -4.35
C GLN A 281 15.94 6.50 -5.51
N PRO A 282 15.31 6.37 -6.69
CA PRO A 282 15.94 5.81 -7.88
C PRO A 282 17.25 6.57 -8.17
N GLN A 283 18.36 5.84 -8.28
CA GLN A 283 19.60 6.42 -8.84
C GLN A 283 19.36 6.66 -10.34
N PRO A 284 19.77 7.82 -10.89
CA PRO A 284 19.49 8.20 -12.27
C PRO A 284 20.07 7.24 -13.32
#